data_AF-A0A1K1PNY3-F1
#
_entry.id   AF-A0A1K1PNY3-F1
#
_cell.length_a   1.000
_cell.length_b   1.000
_cell.length_c   1.000
_cell.angle_alpha   90.00
_cell.angle_beta   90.00
_cell.angle_gamma   90.00
#
_symmetry.space_group_name_H-M   'P 1'
#
loop_
_entity.id
_entity.type
_entity.pdbx_description
1 polymer ?
#
loop_
_entity_poly.entity_id
_entity_poly.type
_entity_poly.pdbx_seq_one_letter_code
_entity_poly.pdbx_strand_id
1 'polypeptide(L)'
;MKKLYYIYANWRKNDVDFINSLDISKKIDIGPCSFSLKEGGDLDKIVNHYSKKDGLFSKTKPKDFEIKQASCLFTKEELNNSKYYAIELLGSETSPNRWPQPNKKQEYQEQIFIFDKYKNGQIISMANKKQIAPFKIMPPKWKKAEVCFNLGLEYEYILFKKEFYMEVLAPLGLEAMEVIDYKTNKTLDDSVQLIIPNAKSKLLLKNSAYDIYPKEQTGGFKQYTMQTLDFFPEFETDFNFHTCYSLEDFLGGHKKIIISQEFSKLLINHNIISKNKEGLTPVKTVNINFTSV
;
A
#
# COMPACT_ATOMS: atom_id res chain seq x y z
N MET A 1 2.69 18.92 -1.84
CA MET A 1 3.23 17.54 -1.88
C MET A 1 4.68 17.65 -2.29
N LYS A 2 5.57 16.81 -1.75
CA LYS A 2 6.97 16.73 -2.22
C LYS A 2 7.25 15.31 -2.69
N LYS A 3 7.80 15.16 -3.88
CA LYS A 3 8.25 13.84 -4.35
C LYS A 3 9.54 13.44 -3.63
N LEU A 4 9.69 12.16 -3.36
CA LEU A 4 10.90 11.56 -2.81
C LEU A 4 11.52 10.67 -3.88
N TYR A 5 12.80 10.85 -4.14
CA TYR A 5 13.55 10.10 -5.15
C TYR A 5 14.56 9.20 -4.46
N TYR A 6 14.65 7.96 -4.96
CA TYR A 6 15.70 7.01 -4.65
C TYR A 6 16.82 7.17 -5.67
N ILE A 7 18.05 7.26 -5.18
CA ILE A 7 19.25 7.40 -6.00
C ILE A 7 20.16 6.25 -5.64
N TYR A 8 20.57 5.48 -6.65
CA TYR A 8 21.49 4.36 -6.51
C TYR A 8 22.61 4.47 -7.53
N ALA A 9 23.81 4.12 -7.11
CA ALA A 9 24.93 3.88 -8.01
C ALA A 9 26.02 3.07 -7.28
N ASN A 10 27.04 2.69 -8.04
CA ASN A 10 28.33 2.29 -7.49
C ASN A 10 29.24 3.53 -7.39
N TRP A 11 29.31 4.13 -6.21
CA TRP A 11 29.92 5.44 -5.98
C TRP A 11 31.44 5.40 -5.96
N ARG A 12 32.07 6.37 -6.65
CA ARG A 12 33.52 6.57 -6.62
C ARG A 12 33.88 7.56 -5.52
N LYS A 13 35.16 7.61 -5.14
CA LYS A 13 35.66 8.55 -4.13
C LYS A 13 35.20 10.00 -4.36
N ASN A 14 35.36 10.51 -5.58
CA ASN A 14 34.97 11.89 -5.91
C ASN A 14 33.44 12.13 -5.89
N ASP A 15 32.63 11.08 -6.07
CA ASP A 15 31.18 11.18 -5.94
C ASP A 15 30.77 11.25 -4.46
N VAL A 16 31.42 10.43 -3.61
CA VAL A 16 31.14 10.35 -2.18
C VAL A 16 31.31 11.70 -1.50
N ASP A 17 32.40 12.42 -1.78
CA ASP A 17 32.66 13.74 -1.18
C ASP A 17 31.58 14.76 -1.59
N PHE A 18 31.20 14.77 -2.87
CA PHE A 18 30.13 15.63 -3.38
C PHE A 18 28.78 15.29 -2.75
N ILE A 19 28.40 14.01 -2.74
CA ILE A 19 27.09 13.57 -2.25
C ILE A 19 26.98 13.78 -0.74
N ASN A 20 28.03 13.45 0.03
CA ASN A 20 28.05 13.67 1.47
C ASN A 20 28.08 15.16 1.85
N SER A 21 28.26 16.08 0.90
CA SER A 21 28.07 17.52 1.14
C SER A 21 26.60 17.98 1.07
N LEU A 22 25.70 17.13 0.58
CA LEU A 22 24.26 17.39 0.43
C LEU A 22 23.47 16.92 1.67
N ASP A 23 22.23 17.41 1.81
CA ASP A 23 21.28 16.99 2.85
C ASP A 23 20.58 15.67 2.47
N ILE A 24 21.34 14.58 2.51
CA ILE A 24 20.90 13.22 2.18
C ILE A 24 20.42 12.44 3.42
N SER A 25 19.53 11.46 3.19
CA SER A 25 18.96 10.64 4.28
C SER A 25 19.97 9.81 5.07
N LYS A 26 21.15 9.53 4.48
CA LYS A 26 22.30 8.92 5.15
C LYS A 26 23.57 9.25 4.39
N LYS A 27 24.71 9.32 5.11
CA LYS A 27 26.02 9.34 4.47
C LYS A 27 26.24 8.08 3.66
N ILE A 28 27.01 8.20 2.59
CA ILE A 28 27.40 7.09 1.72
C ILE A 28 28.91 6.86 1.75
N ASP A 29 29.30 5.63 1.39
CA ASP A 29 30.68 5.21 1.21
C ASP A 29 30.95 4.85 -0.26
N ILE A 30 32.23 4.63 -0.57
CA ILE A 30 32.66 4.11 -1.88
C ILE A 30 32.04 2.72 -2.08
N GLY A 31 31.50 2.46 -3.27
CA GLY A 31 30.86 1.20 -3.60
C GLY A 31 29.35 1.31 -3.85
N PRO A 32 28.65 0.17 -3.97
CA PRO A 32 27.21 0.15 -4.20
C PRO A 32 26.47 0.67 -2.98
N CYS A 33 25.80 1.82 -3.13
CA CYS A 33 24.96 2.38 -2.08
C CYS A 33 23.79 3.15 -2.69
N SER A 34 22.76 3.35 -1.91
CA SER A 34 21.62 4.20 -2.25
C SER A 34 21.26 5.13 -1.13
N PHE A 35 20.60 6.23 -1.49
CA PHE A 35 20.02 7.18 -0.56
C PHE A 35 18.77 7.79 -1.16
N SER A 36 18.07 8.61 -0.38
CA SER A 36 16.86 9.29 -0.82
C SER A 36 16.99 10.81 -0.65
N LEU A 37 16.39 11.53 -1.60
CA LEU A 37 16.31 12.98 -1.59
C LEU A 37 14.89 13.44 -1.91
N LYS A 38 14.48 14.54 -1.30
CA LYS A 38 13.24 15.23 -1.65
C LYS A 38 13.46 16.02 -2.93
N GLU A 39 12.40 16.18 -3.70
CA GLU A 39 12.34 17.08 -4.86
C GLU A 39 12.79 18.50 -4.48
N GLY A 40 13.59 19.11 -5.37
CA GLY A 40 14.16 20.45 -5.21
C GLY A 40 15.68 20.46 -5.05
N GLY A 41 16.21 21.48 -4.37
CA GLY A 41 17.59 21.96 -4.49
C GLY A 41 18.70 20.90 -4.55
N ASP A 42 18.78 19.96 -3.60
CA ASP A 42 19.86 18.97 -3.61
C ASP A 42 19.68 17.87 -4.67
N LEU A 43 18.44 17.52 -5.01
CA LEU A 43 18.16 16.65 -6.15
C LEU A 43 18.56 17.35 -7.46
N ASP A 44 18.24 18.64 -7.62
CA ASP A 44 18.60 19.42 -8.80
C ASP A 44 20.12 19.54 -8.95
N LYS A 45 20.86 19.69 -7.86
CA LYS A 45 22.33 19.65 -7.86
C LYS A 45 22.86 18.31 -8.38
N ILE A 46 22.28 17.18 -7.96
CA ILE A 46 22.66 15.85 -8.46
C ILE A 46 22.33 15.72 -9.94
N VAL A 47 21.11 16.07 -10.36
CA VAL A 47 20.68 16.00 -11.76
C VAL A 47 21.61 16.86 -12.63
N ASN A 48 21.94 18.08 -12.21
CA ASN A 48 22.84 18.98 -12.92
C ASN A 48 24.30 18.50 -12.92
N HIS A 49 24.77 17.88 -11.83
CA HIS A 49 26.11 17.33 -11.75
C HIS A 49 26.27 16.18 -12.76
N TYR A 50 25.30 15.27 -12.81
CA TYR A 50 25.36 14.04 -13.59
C TYR A 50 24.71 14.12 -14.98
N SER A 51 24.12 15.26 -15.37
CA SER A 51 23.64 15.51 -16.74
C SER A 51 24.76 15.96 -17.70
N LYS A 52 25.94 16.29 -17.17
CA LYS A 52 27.09 16.75 -17.97
C LYS A 52 27.57 15.63 -18.90
N LYS A 53 27.95 16.00 -20.13
CA LYS A 53 28.52 15.07 -21.12
C LYS A 53 29.76 14.39 -20.56
N ASP A 54 29.94 13.12 -20.91
CA ASP A 54 31.15 12.38 -20.59
C ASP A 54 32.36 13.06 -21.25
N GLY A 55 33.48 13.08 -20.53
CA GLY A 55 34.77 13.51 -21.08
C GLY A 55 35.44 12.36 -21.82
N LEU A 56 36.44 12.69 -22.66
CA LEU A 56 37.26 11.73 -23.41
C LEU A 56 37.87 10.60 -22.54
N PHE A 57 38.15 10.87 -21.27
CA PHE A 57 38.79 9.93 -20.35
C PHE A 57 38.03 9.74 -19.03
N SER A 58 36.81 10.28 -18.91
CA SER A 58 36.04 10.14 -17.67
C SER A 58 34.54 10.13 -17.94
N LYS A 59 33.85 9.14 -17.36
CA LYS A 59 32.39 9.13 -17.32
C LYS A 59 31.90 10.06 -16.24
N THR A 60 30.93 10.89 -16.55
CA THR A 60 30.30 11.77 -15.57
C THR A 60 29.48 10.93 -14.60
N LYS A 61 28.62 10.05 -15.14
CA LYS A 61 27.77 9.16 -14.34
C LYS A 61 28.56 7.97 -13.79
N PRO A 62 28.44 7.65 -12.49
CA PRO A 62 28.97 6.41 -11.94
C PRO A 62 28.26 5.19 -12.54
N LYS A 63 28.84 4.00 -12.34
CA LYS A 63 28.23 2.75 -12.81
C LYS A 63 26.90 2.53 -12.10
N ASP A 64 25.92 2.01 -12.83
CA ASP A 64 24.58 1.69 -12.33
C ASP A 64 23.80 2.91 -11.79
N PHE A 65 24.20 4.13 -12.20
CA PHE A 65 23.56 5.36 -11.76
C PHE A 65 22.10 5.42 -12.20
N GLU A 66 21.22 5.52 -11.21
CA GLU A 66 19.79 5.52 -11.38
C GLU A 66 19.14 6.52 -10.42
N ILE A 67 18.22 7.34 -10.96
CA ILE A 67 17.33 8.17 -10.17
C ILE A 67 15.90 7.71 -10.49
N LYS A 68 15.17 7.24 -9.49
CA LYS A 68 13.75 6.87 -9.61
C LYS A 68 12.93 7.54 -8.53
N GLN A 69 11.73 7.99 -8.89
CA GLN A 69 10.78 8.42 -7.87
C GLN A 69 10.41 7.21 -7.01
N ALA A 70 10.53 7.35 -5.70
CA ALA A 70 10.26 6.30 -4.73
C ALA A 70 8.88 6.44 -4.10
N SER A 71 8.51 7.67 -3.72
CA SER A 71 7.23 7.96 -3.06
C SER A 71 6.90 9.45 -3.11
N CYS A 72 5.82 9.85 -2.44
CA CYS A 72 5.39 11.23 -2.21
C CYS A 72 5.16 11.47 -0.72
N LEU A 73 5.52 12.67 -0.28
CA LEU A 73 5.26 13.17 1.08
C LEU A 73 4.18 14.25 1.01
N PHE A 74 3.12 14.08 1.77
CA PHE A 74 2.02 15.02 1.85
C PHE A 74 2.18 15.96 3.05
N THR A 75 1.80 17.21 2.85
CA THR A 75 1.73 18.19 3.94
C THR A 75 0.56 17.89 4.87
N LYS A 76 0.59 18.43 6.09
CA LYS A 76 -0.54 18.31 7.03
C LYS A 76 -1.83 18.91 6.45
N GLU A 77 -1.72 19.99 5.69
CA GLU A 77 -2.85 20.63 5.03
C GLU A 77 -3.47 19.72 3.97
N GLU A 78 -2.66 19.15 3.07
CA GLU A 78 -3.14 18.20 2.05
C GLU A 78 -3.81 16.98 2.66
N LEU A 79 -3.25 16.47 3.76
CA LEU A 79 -3.88 15.40 4.51
C LEU A 79 -5.20 15.88 5.10
N ASN A 80 -5.25 17.01 5.81
CA ASN A 80 -6.45 17.48 6.49
C ASN A 80 -7.59 17.92 5.54
N ASN A 81 -7.27 18.30 4.31
CA ASN A 81 -8.25 18.73 3.32
C ASN A 81 -8.81 17.57 2.47
N SER A 82 -8.22 16.38 2.55
CA SER A 82 -8.67 15.24 1.75
C SER A 82 -9.92 14.58 2.34
N LYS A 83 -10.91 14.31 1.46
CA LYS A 83 -12.16 13.61 1.79
C LYS A 83 -11.93 12.11 2.01
N TYR A 84 -10.99 11.51 1.27
CA TYR A 84 -10.71 10.08 1.25
C TYR A 84 -9.21 9.80 1.26
N TYR A 85 -8.79 8.66 1.79
CA TYR A 85 -7.40 8.23 1.77
C TYR A 85 -7.31 6.80 1.26
N ALA A 86 -6.35 6.53 0.38
CA ALA A 86 -5.89 5.17 0.13
C ALA A 86 -4.88 4.78 1.21
N ILE A 87 -5.03 3.57 1.74
CA ILE A 87 -4.12 2.98 2.72
C ILE A 87 -3.52 1.69 2.16
N GLU A 88 -2.30 1.37 2.60
CA GLU A 88 -1.63 0.13 2.24
C GLU A 88 -2.13 -1.05 3.07
N LEU A 89 -2.38 -0.81 4.36
CA LEU A 89 -2.69 -1.85 5.33
C LEU A 89 -3.66 -1.32 6.39
N LEU A 90 -4.52 -2.20 6.87
CA LEU A 90 -5.33 -1.96 8.06
C LEU A 90 -5.00 -3.01 9.14
N GLY A 91 -4.71 -2.54 10.36
CA GLY A 91 -4.26 -3.39 11.47
C GLY A 91 -2.79 -3.79 11.37
N SER A 92 -2.20 -4.16 12.50
CA SER A 92 -0.83 -4.68 12.51
C SER A 92 -0.78 -6.10 11.95
N GLU A 93 0.28 -6.42 11.23
CA GLU A 93 0.64 -7.82 10.98
C GLU A 93 0.97 -8.47 12.32
N THR A 94 0.18 -9.46 12.73
CA THR A 94 0.59 -10.33 13.83
C THR A 94 1.08 -11.63 13.23
N SER A 95 2.36 -11.95 13.41
CA SER A 95 2.75 -13.36 13.35
C SER A 95 3.97 -13.60 14.22
N PRO A 96 3.84 -14.51 15.19
CA PRO A 96 4.98 -15.30 15.61
C PRO A 96 4.94 -16.72 15.00
N ASN A 97 3.79 -17.25 14.56
CA ASN A 97 3.68 -18.67 14.17
C ASN A 97 2.54 -18.96 13.17
N ARG A 98 2.87 -18.86 11.87
CA ARG A 98 2.29 -19.57 10.71
C ARG A 98 0.76 -19.58 10.59
N TRP A 99 0.25 -18.55 9.93
CA TRP A 99 -1.06 -18.54 9.26
C TRP A 99 -1.01 -19.38 7.97
N PRO A 100 -2.14 -19.94 7.53
CA PRO A 100 -3.06 -20.78 8.30
C PRO A 100 -2.89 -22.26 7.90
N GLN A 101 -3.17 -23.16 8.84
CA GLN A 101 -3.09 -24.61 8.65
C GLN A 101 -4.29 -25.10 7.79
N PRO A 102 -4.15 -26.15 6.95
CA PRO A 102 -2.99 -27.02 6.80
C PRO A 102 -1.88 -26.43 5.91
N ASN A 103 -0.66 -26.84 6.28
CA ASN A 103 0.65 -26.29 5.93
C ASN A 103 1.18 -26.72 4.54
N LYS A 104 0.33 -26.67 3.50
CA LYS A 104 0.77 -26.85 2.11
C LYS A 104 0.45 -25.59 1.33
N LYS A 105 1.44 -25.11 0.56
CA LYS A 105 1.61 -23.72 0.10
C LYS A 105 0.43 -23.08 -0.68
N GLN A 106 -0.65 -23.81 -0.98
CA GLN A 106 -1.80 -23.34 -1.76
C GLN A 106 -3.16 -23.91 -1.30
N GLU A 107 -3.18 -25.03 -0.56
CA GLU A 107 -4.42 -25.73 -0.21
C GLU A 107 -5.39 -24.86 0.58
N TYR A 108 -4.89 -23.99 1.45
CA TYR A 108 -5.75 -23.10 2.22
C TYR A 108 -6.38 -22.01 1.35
N GLN A 109 -5.57 -21.37 0.51
CA GLN A 109 -6.05 -20.31 -0.37
C GLN A 109 -7.13 -20.85 -1.32
N GLU A 110 -6.98 -22.06 -1.82
CA GLU A 110 -7.97 -22.71 -2.70
C GLU A 110 -9.25 -23.16 -1.97
N GLN A 111 -9.19 -23.37 -0.65
CA GLN A 111 -10.39 -23.64 0.16
C GLN A 111 -11.20 -22.37 0.45
N ILE A 112 -10.53 -21.22 0.51
CA ILE A 112 -11.13 -19.96 0.91
C ILE A 112 -11.47 -19.07 -0.28
N PHE A 113 -10.72 -19.20 -1.37
CA PHE A 113 -10.81 -18.31 -2.51
C PHE A 113 -10.95 -19.09 -3.83
N ILE A 114 -11.62 -18.44 -4.77
CA ILE A 114 -11.55 -18.80 -6.18
C ILE A 114 -10.65 -17.79 -6.90
N PHE A 115 -9.82 -18.30 -7.81
CA PHE A 115 -8.89 -17.52 -8.63
C PHE A 115 -9.20 -17.70 -10.12
N ASP A 116 -8.90 -16.67 -10.92
CA ASP A 116 -9.20 -16.67 -12.35
C ASP A 116 -8.14 -17.36 -13.23
N LYS A 117 -6.89 -17.51 -12.75
CA LYS A 117 -5.80 -18.08 -13.56
C LYS A 117 -4.89 -19.02 -12.79
N TYR A 118 -4.70 -20.18 -13.41
CA TYR A 118 -3.78 -21.23 -12.98
C TYR A 118 -2.78 -21.55 -14.10
N LYS A 119 -1.55 -21.93 -13.73
CA LYS A 119 -0.57 -22.54 -14.64
C LYS A 119 0.06 -23.73 -13.94
N ASN A 120 0.03 -24.90 -14.56
CA ASN A 120 0.55 -26.15 -13.99
C ASN A 120 -0.02 -26.44 -12.58
N GLY A 121 -1.30 -26.16 -12.36
CA GLY A 121 -1.95 -26.35 -11.06
C GLY A 121 -1.57 -25.34 -9.98
N GLN A 122 -0.86 -24.25 -10.34
CA GLN A 122 -0.49 -23.18 -9.40
C GLN A 122 -1.17 -21.87 -9.76
N ILE A 123 -1.61 -21.14 -8.74
CA ILE A 123 -2.14 -19.77 -8.87
C ILE A 123 -1.03 -18.89 -9.44
N ILE A 124 -1.29 -18.24 -10.57
CA ILE A 124 -0.33 -17.32 -11.22
C ILE A 124 -0.71 -15.85 -11.08
N SER A 125 -1.88 -15.55 -10.53
CA SER A 125 -2.37 -14.19 -10.30
C SER A 125 -3.41 -14.20 -9.19
N MET A 126 -3.35 -13.21 -8.30
CA MET A 126 -4.43 -12.96 -7.31
C MET A 126 -5.47 -11.97 -7.82
N ALA A 127 -5.34 -11.49 -9.07
CA ALA A 127 -6.33 -10.60 -9.69
C ALA A 127 -7.71 -11.27 -9.68
N ASN A 128 -8.75 -10.47 -9.40
CA ASN A 128 -10.14 -10.92 -9.28
C ASN A 128 -10.41 -12.05 -8.27
N LYS A 129 -9.49 -12.30 -7.33
CA LYS A 129 -9.70 -13.30 -6.27
C LYS A 129 -11.00 -13.02 -5.51
N LYS A 130 -11.81 -14.05 -5.32
CA LYS A 130 -13.09 -13.96 -4.58
C LYS A 130 -13.11 -14.91 -3.40
N GLN A 131 -13.41 -14.40 -2.22
CA GLN A 131 -13.64 -15.23 -1.03
C GLN A 131 -14.96 -16.00 -1.17
N ILE A 132 -14.90 -17.31 -0.93
CA ILE A 132 -16.03 -18.25 -1.01
C ILE A 132 -16.29 -18.99 0.30
N ALA A 133 -15.38 -18.90 1.28
CA ALA A 133 -15.56 -19.49 2.60
C ALA A 133 -15.00 -18.58 3.72
N PRO A 134 -15.51 -18.70 4.95
CA PRO A 134 -14.91 -18.05 6.12
C PRO A 134 -13.44 -18.43 6.35
N PHE A 135 -12.66 -17.50 6.91
CA PHE A 135 -11.32 -17.83 7.39
C PHE A 135 -11.40 -18.90 8.48
N LYS A 136 -10.55 -19.93 8.33
CA LYS A 136 -10.29 -20.92 9.38
C LYS A 136 -8.95 -20.61 10.02
N ILE A 137 -8.94 -20.24 11.29
CA ILE A 137 -7.72 -19.84 12.00
C ILE A 137 -7.64 -20.47 13.38
N MET A 138 -6.43 -20.51 13.93
CA MET A 138 -6.26 -20.75 15.36
C MET A 138 -6.83 -19.55 16.15
N PRO A 139 -7.50 -19.78 17.30
CA PRO A 139 -7.97 -18.69 18.15
C PRO A 139 -6.84 -17.68 18.42
N PRO A 140 -7.05 -16.39 18.11
CA PRO A 140 -5.99 -15.40 18.22
C PRO A 140 -5.64 -15.11 19.69
N LYS A 141 -4.36 -14.83 19.93
CA LYS A 141 -3.87 -14.34 21.24
C LYS A 141 -3.74 -12.82 21.19
N TRP A 142 -4.84 -12.13 21.45
CA TRP A 142 -4.89 -10.67 21.40
C TRP A 142 -3.92 -10.01 22.37
N LYS A 143 -3.13 -9.05 21.89
CA LYS A 143 -2.29 -8.20 22.73
C LYS A 143 -3.14 -7.18 23.51
N LYS A 144 -2.55 -6.63 24.57
CA LYS A 144 -3.15 -5.52 25.34
C LYS A 144 -3.36 -4.33 24.39
N ALA A 145 -4.60 -3.85 24.30
CA ALA A 145 -5.07 -2.79 23.39
C ALA A 145 -5.12 -3.11 21.88
N GLU A 146 -4.78 -4.34 21.46
CA GLU A 146 -4.99 -4.76 20.07
C GLU A 146 -6.47 -5.06 19.85
N VAL A 147 -7.05 -4.49 18.80
CA VAL A 147 -8.47 -4.67 18.44
C VAL A 147 -8.65 -5.28 17.06
N CYS A 148 -7.61 -5.28 16.23
CA CYS A 148 -7.60 -5.93 14.93
C CYS A 148 -6.20 -6.35 14.49
N PHE A 149 -6.16 -7.25 13.52
CA PHE A 149 -4.96 -7.65 12.79
C PHE A 149 -5.35 -8.14 11.39
N ASN A 150 -4.37 -8.25 10.50
CA ASN A 150 -4.53 -8.94 9.23
C ASN A 150 -3.67 -10.22 9.21
N LEU A 151 -3.95 -11.11 8.25
CA LEU A 151 -3.35 -12.44 8.17
C LEU A 151 -1.97 -12.50 7.49
N GLY A 152 -1.35 -11.37 7.14
CA GLY A 152 -0.08 -11.26 6.43
C GLY A 152 -0.14 -11.73 4.98
N LEU A 153 -0.46 -13.01 4.73
CA LEU A 153 -0.69 -13.57 3.39
C LEU A 153 -1.86 -12.90 2.67
N GLU A 154 -2.88 -12.54 3.45
CA GLU A 154 -4.15 -11.99 2.98
C GLU A 154 -4.37 -10.63 3.65
N TYR A 155 -3.38 -9.75 3.53
CA TYR A 155 -3.30 -8.49 4.26
C TYR A 155 -4.46 -7.52 3.97
N GLU A 156 -5.15 -7.71 2.84
CA GLU A 156 -6.35 -6.95 2.50
C GLU A 156 -7.54 -7.33 3.42
N TYR A 157 -7.54 -8.53 3.99
CA TYR A 157 -8.60 -9.01 4.88
C TYR A 157 -8.26 -8.80 6.37
N ILE A 158 -9.16 -8.15 7.10
CA ILE A 158 -8.93 -7.74 8.49
C ILE A 158 -9.86 -8.47 9.44
N LEU A 159 -9.27 -8.97 10.51
CA LEU A 159 -9.95 -9.60 11.64
C LEU A 159 -10.03 -8.59 12.79
N PHE A 160 -11.19 -8.50 13.42
CA PHE A 160 -11.46 -7.65 14.57
C PHE A 160 -11.91 -8.49 15.76
N LYS A 161 -11.62 -7.99 16.96
CA LYS A 161 -12.32 -8.44 18.17
C LYS A 161 -13.82 -8.25 17.99
N LYS A 162 -14.61 -9.28 18.25
CA LYS A 162 -16.06 -9.27 18.06
C LYS A 162 -16.72 -8.15 18.88
N GLU A 163 -16.32 -7.98 20.14
CA GLU A 163 -16.82 -6.92 21.02
C GLU A 163 -16.56 -5.53 20.42
N PHE A 164 -15.33 -5.27 19.96
CA PHE A 164 -14.97 -4.01 19.33
C PHE A 164 -15.77 -3.75 18.05
N TYR A 165 -15.94 -4.78 17.20
CA TYR A 165 -16.77 -4.67 16.01
C TYR A 165 -18.21 -4.28 16.38
N MET A 166 -18.82 -4.97 17.34
CA MET A 166 -20.20 -4.72 17.74
C MET A 166 -20.41 -3.31 18.31
N GLU A 167 -19.44 -2.80 19.07
CA GLU A 167 -19.52 -1.48 19.70
C GLU A 167 -19.19 -0.34 18.73
N VAL A 168 -18.22 -0.52 17.83
CA VAL A 168 -17.61 0.57 17.07
C VAL A 168 -17.92 0.52 15.57
N LEU A 169 -17.89 -0.67 14.96
CA LEU A 169 -17.97 -0.82 13.49
C LEU A 169 -19.37 -1.15 13.00
N ALA A 170 -20.08 -2.03 13.69
CA ALA A 170 -21.45 -2.42 13.36
C ALA A 170 -22.43 -1.21 13.35
N PRO A 171 -22.34 -0.24 14.29
CA PRO A 171 -23.19 0.95 14.25
C PRO A 171 -22.96 1.85 13.02
N LEU A 172 -21.81 1.72 12.35
CA LEU A 172 -21.51 2.42 11.09
C LEU A 172 -22.11 1.70 9.87
N GLY A 173 -22.85 0.61 10.08
CA GLY A 173 -23.40 -0.23 9.02
C GLY A 173 -22.35 -1.07 8.28
N LEU A 174 -21.16 -1.25 8.88
CA LEU A 174 -20.15 -2.15 8.32
C LEU A 174 -20.54 -3.60 8.64
N GLU A 175 -20.49 -4.44 7.62
CA GLU A 175 -20.80 -5.86 7.75
C GLU A 175 -19.56 -6.66 8.20
N ALA A 176 -19.81 -7.81 8.82
CA ALA A 176 -18.77 -8.77 9.14
C ALA A 176 -19.24 -10.19 8.86
N MET A 177 -18.28 -11.08 8.67
CA MET A 177 -18.50 -12.52 8.60
C MET A 177 -17.83 -13.24 9.76
N GLU A 178 -18.37 -14.39 10.08
CA GLU A 178 -17.83 -15.28 11.08
C GLU A 178 -16.44 -15.80 10.69
N VAL A 179 -15.66 -16.15 11.72
CA VAL A 179 -14.34 -16.75 11.59
C VAL A 179 -14.39 -18.08 12.31
N ILE A 180 -13.81 -19.11 11.72
CA ILE A 180 -13.92 -20.49 12.20
C ILE A 180 -12.64 -20.90 12.91
N ASP A 181 -12.78 -21.53 14.06
CA ASP A 181 -11.69 -22.21 14.75
C ASP A 181 -11.21 -23.39 13.91
N TYR A 182 -9.94 -23.35 13.52
CA TYR A 182 -9.29 -24.39 12.74
C TYR A 182 -9.38 -25.78 13.40
N LYS A 183 -9.28 -25.88 14.74
CA LYS A 183 -9.27 -27.17 15.45
C LYS A 183 -10.66 -27.76 15.62
N THR A 184 -11.62 -26.93 16.00
CA THR A 184 -12.97 -27.39 16.38
C THR A 184 -13.98 -27.27 15.24
N ASN A 185 -13.65 -26.53 14.18
CA ASN A 185 -14.52 -26.19 13.06
C ASN A 185 -15.83 -25.49 13.50
N LYS A 186 -15.81 -24.86 14.68
CA LYS A 186 -16.88 -24.01 15.22
C LYS A 186 -16.54 -22.54 15.00
N THR A 187 -17.54 -21.67 15.02
CA THR A 187 -17.35 -20.23 14.99
C THR A 187 -16.56 -19.76 16.21
N LEU A 188 -15.62 -18.84 16.01
CA LEU A 188 -14.90 -18.16 17.08
C LEU A 188 -15.81 -17.16 17.78
N ASP A 189 -15.85 -17.22 19.10
CA ASP A 189 -16.68 -16.34 19.90
C ASP A 189 -16.14 -14.90 19.98
N ASP A 190 -14.84 -14.72 19.80
CA ASP A 190 -14.13 -13.47 20.06
C ASP A 190 -13.67 -12.72 18.79
N SER A 191 -13.87 -13.29 17.61
CA SER A 191 -13.25 -12.83 16.37
C SER A 191 -14.25 -12.79 15.21
N VAL A 192 -14.21 -11.71 14.44
CA VAL A 192 -14.98 -11.55 13.20
C VAL A 192 -14.09 -10.98 12.11
N GLN A 193 -14.40 -11.28 10.85
CA GLN A 193 -13.75 -10.68 9.70
C GLN A 193 -14.60 -9.51 9.20
N LEU A 194 -14.00 -8.33 9.03
CA LEU A 194 -14.68 -7.19 8.42
C LEU A 194 -14.93 -7.45 6.92
N ILE A 195 -16.16 -7.24 6.46
CA ILE A 195 -16.50 -7.25 5.03
C ILE A 195 -16.35 -5.81 4.51
N ILE A 196 -15.28 -5.56 3.77
CA ILE A 196 -15.08 -4.28 3.09
C ILE A 196 -15.80 -4.37 1.72
N PRO A 197 -16.79 -3.50 1.43
CA PRO A 197 -17.49 -3.51 0.16
C PRO A 197 -16.58 -3.03 -0.97
N ASN A 198 -16.84 -3.48 -2.20
CA ASN A 198 -16.21 -2.88 -3.37
C ASN A 198 -16.75 -1.47 -3.62
N ALA A 199 -15.90 -0.60 -4.17
CA ALA A 199 -16.30 0.73 -4.62
C ALA A 199 -17.43 0.66 -5.67
N LYS A 200 -18.27 1.68 -5.69
CA LYS A 200 -19.38 1.80 -6.67
C LYS A 200 -18.93 2.39 -8.01
N SER A 201 -17.69 2.86 -8.09
CA SER A 201 -17.12 3.54 -9.24
C SER A 201 -15.65 3.17 -9.40
N LYS A 202 -15.13 3.26 -10.62
CA LYS A 202 -13.74 3.00 -10.96
C LYS A 202 -12.86 4.19 -10.62
N LEU A 203 -11.57 3.95 -10.43
CA LEU A 203 -10.57 4.98 -10.26
C LEU A 203 -10.08 5.50 -11.62
N LEU A 204 -9.80 6.81 -11.70
CA LEU A 204 -9.21 7.46 -12.87
C LEU A 204 -7.70 7.19 -12.99
N LEU A 205 -7.34 5.91 -13.16
CA LEU A 205 -5.95 5.45 -13.14
C LEU A 205 -5.25 5.52 -14.49
N LYS A 206 -5.99 5.51 -15.61
CA LYS A 206 -5.39 5.51 -16.95
C LYS A 206 -4.57 6.78 -17.19
N ASN A 207 -3.34 6.62 -17.69
CA ASN A 207 -2.39 7.72 -17.91
C ASN A 207 -2.01 8.48 -16.62
N SER A 208 -2.26 7.92 -15.44
CA SER A 208 -1.81 8.48 -14.16
C SER A 208 -0.39 8.00 -13.83
N ALA A 209 0.21 8.55 -12.77
CA ALA A 209 1.49 8.09 -12.23
C ALA A 209 1.47 6.60 -11.80
N TYR A 210 0.28 6.01 -11.63
CA TYR A 210 0.12 4.62 -11.20
C TYR A 210 0.08 3.62 -12.37
N ASP A 211 -0.04 4.10 -13.60
CA ASP A 211 -0.23 3.31 -14.82
C ASP A 211 1.09 2.80 -15.43
N ILE A 212 1.85 2.01 -14.66
CA ILE A 212 3.22 1.61 -15.05
C ILE A 212 3.38 0.14 -15.45
N TYR A 213 2.41 -0.72 -15.13
CA TYR A 213 2.48 -2.15 -15.41
C TYR A 213 1.56 -2.54 -16.57
N PRO A 214 2.11 -2.87 -17.75
CA PRO A 214 1.33 -3.38 -18.88
C PRO A 214 1.00 -4.86 -18.68
N LYS A 215 -0.07 -5.35 -19.35
CA LYS A 215 -0.63 -6.70 -19.12
C LYS A 215 0.39 -7.82 -19.33
N GLU A 216 1.30 -7.61 -20.25
CA GLU A 216 2.35 -8.55 -20.66
C GLU A 216 3.33 -8.84 -19.51
N GLN A 217 3.48 -7.91 -18.57
CA GLN A 217 4.36 -8.04 -17.41
C GLN A 217 3.65 -8.62 -16.17
N THR A 218 2.33 -8.80 -16.22
CA THR A 218 1.46 -9.08 -15.06
C THR A 218 0.53 -10.27 -15.32
N GLY A 219 1.03 -11.29 -16.01
CA GLY A 219 0.26 -12.52 -16.24
C GLY A 219 -1.02 -12.31 -17.05
N GLY A 220 -1.07 -11.27 -17.89
CA GLY A 220 -2.20 -10.93 -18.75
C GLY A 220 -3.33 -10.14 -18.09
N PHE A 221 -3.14 -9.62 -16.87
CA PHE A 221 -4.10 -8.74 -16.19
C PHE A 221 -3.59 -7.31 -16.15
N LYS A 222 -4.48 -6.31 -16.28
CA LYS A 222 -4.04 -4.93 -16.09
C LYS A 222 -3.84 -4.70 -14.59
N GLN A 223 -2.65 -4.30 -14.18
CA GLN A 223 -2.36 -3.93 -12.79
C GLN A 223 -1.76 -2.52 -12.71
N TYR A 224 -1.91 -1.89 -11.55
CA TYR A 224 -1.36 -0.57 -11.22
C TYR A 224 -0.33 -0.66 -10.09
N THR A 225 0.56 0.32 -9.97
CA THR A 225 1.58 0.27 -8.89
C THR A 225 1.01 0.48 -7.50
N MET A 226 1.49 -0.29 -6.53
CA MET A 226 1.17 -0.09 -5.12
C MET A 226 1.87 1.14 -4.52
N GLN A 227 2.91 1.65 -5.19
CA GLN A 227 3.73 2.77 -4.74
C GLN A 227 2.93 4.08 -4.71
N THR A 228 3.16 4.91 -3.69
CA THR A 228 2.56 6.24 -3.57
C THR A 228 3.32 7.25 -4.42
N LEU A 229 3.00 7.32 -5.72
CA LEU A 229 3.72 8.16 -6.69
C LEU A 229 3.07 9.54 -6.94
N ASP A 230 1.85 9.75 -6.47
CA ASP A 230 1.15 11.04 -6.55
C ASP A 230 0.04 11.04 -5.49
N PHE A 231 -0.84 12.05 -5.49
CA PHE A 231 -2.17 11.90 -4.94
C PHE A 231 -2.83 10.66 -5.53
N PHE A 232 -3.55 9.91 -4.70
CA PHE A 232 -4.24 8.72 -5.18
C PHE A 232 -5.36 9.15 -6.13
N PRO A 233 -5.58 8.47 -7.27
CA PRO A 233 -6.60 8.90 -8.22
C PRO A 233 -7.99 8.90 -7.61
N GLU A 234 -8.83 9.82 -8.06
CA GLU A 234 -10.22 9.88 -7.65
C GLU A 234 -11.09 8.87 -8.39
N PHE A 235 -12.33 8.73 -7.94
CA PHE A 235 -13.34 7.93 -8.61
C PHE A 235 -13.97 8.67 -9.79
N GLU A 236 -14.39 7.93 -10.82
CA GLU A 236 -15.17 8.46 -11.95
C GLU A 236 -16.50 9.10 -11.51
N THR A 237 -17.05 8.69 -10.38
CA THR A 237 -18.29 9.20 -9.80
C THR A 237 -18.14 9.32 -8.29
N ASP A 238 -18.57 10.44 -7.70
CA ASP A 238 -18.56 10.61 -6.24
C ASP A 238 -19.69 9.80 -5.60
N PHE A 239 -19.37 9.17 -4.47
CA PHE A 239 -20.29 8.45 -3.61
C PHE A 239 -19.73 8.44 -2.19
N ASN A 240 -20.59 8.33 -1.19
CA ASN A 240 -20.17 8.31 0.21
C ASN A 240 -19.97 6.86 0.70
N PHE A 241 -18.94 6.65 1.52
CA PHE A 241 -18.59 5.37 2.13
C PHE A 241 -17.68 5.61 3.34
N HIS A 242 -17.58 4.66 4.26
CA HIS A 242 -16.56 4.68 5.33
C HIS A 242 -15.26 3.99 4.89
N THR A 243 -15.40 2.83 4.24
CA THR A 243 -14.30 2.07 3.66
C THR A 243 -14.78 1.33 2.41
N CYS A 244 -13.91 1.17 1.41
CA CYS A 244 -14.17 0.29 0.27
C CYS A 244 -12.86 -0.26 -0.33
N TYR A 245 -12.96 -1.33 -1.09
CA TYR A 245 -11.90 -1.75 -2.01
C TYR A 245 -12.03 -1.04 -3.35
N SER A 246 -10.91 -0.67 -3.95
CA SER A 246 -10.87 -0.28 -5.37
C SER A 246 -11.39 -1.41 -6.27
N LEU A 247 -11.93 -1.07 -7.44
CA LEU A 247 -12.31 -2.06 -8.44
C LEU A 247 -11.09 -2.59 -9.20
N GLU A 248 -10.02 -1.81 -9.28
CA GLU A 248 -8.81 -2.11 -10.03
C GLU A 248 -7.86 -3.02 -9.24
N ASP A 249 -7.11 -3.82 -9.99
CA ASP A 249 -6.02 -4.63 -9.45
C ASP A 249 -4.72 -3.82 -9.42
N PHE A 250 -4.00 -3.93 -8.32
CA PHE A 250 -2.67 -3.39 -8.15
C PHE A 250 -1.64 -4.51 -8.18
N LEU A 251 -0.34 -4.16 -8.17
CA LEU A 251 0.77 -5.11 -8.29
C LEU A 251 0.56 -6.33 -7.39
N GLY A 252 0.60 -7.53 -7.97
CA GLY A 252 0.32 -8.79 -7.28
C GLY A 252 -1.14 -9.25 -7.34
N GLY A 253 -2.04 -8.43 -7.92
CA GLY A 253 -3.48 -8.71 -8.00
C GLY A 253 -4.28 -8.21 -6.79
N HIS A 254 -3.69 -7.35 -5.96
CA HIS A 254 -4.32 -6.84 -4.74
C HIS A 254 -5.27 -5.68 -5.02
N LYS A 255 -6.25 -5.48 -4.13
CA LYS A 255 -7.06 -4.25 -4.14
C LYS A 255 -6.47 -3.21 -3.19
N LYS A 256 -6.71 -1.93 -3.47
CA LYS A 256 -6.42 -0.84 -2.52
C LYS A 256 -7.61 -0.62 -1.59
N ILE A 257 -7.34 -0.47 -0.30
CA ILE A 257 -8.35 -0.06 0.68
C ILE A 257 -8.41 1.47 0.68
N ILE A 258 -9.60 2.02 0.52
CA ILE A 258 -9.86 3.46 0.52
C ILE A 258 -10.84 3.76 1.65
N ILE A 259 -10.48 4.71 2.51
CA ILE A 259 -11.25 5.08 3.70
C ILE A 259 -11.65 6.55 3.66
N SER A 260 -12.79 6.89 4.27
CA SER A 260 -13.17 8.29 4.46
C SER A 260 -12.35 8.97 5.53
N GLN A 261 -12.37 10.30 5.48
CA GLN A 261 -11.70 11.10 6.50
C GLN A 261 -12.24 10.83 7.90
N GLU A 262 -13.56 10.71 8.04
CA GLU A 262 -14.19 10.37 9.30
C GLU A 262 -13.72 9.01 9.82
N PHE A 263 -13.73 7.98 8.96
CA PHE A 263 -13.30 6.65 9.34
C PHE A 263 -11.81 6.62 9.71
N SER A 264 -10.96 7.38 9.00
CA SER A 264 -9.54 7.51 9.35
C SER A 264 -9.32 8.07 10.77
N LYS A 265 -10.13 9.05 11.20
CA LYS A 265 -10.05 9.62 12.56
C LYS A 265 -10.41 8.57 13.60
N LEU A 266 -11.45 7.78 13.35
CA LEU A 266 -11.85 6.67 14.21
C LEU A 266 -10.72 5.63 14.32
N LEU A 267 -10.14 5.22 13.20
CA LEU A 267 -9.04 4.24 13.19
C LEU A 267 -7.81 4.75 13.95
N ILE A 268 -7.47 6.04 13.81
CA ILE A 268 -6.39 6.69 14.56
C ILE A 268 -6.70 6.73 16.06
N ASN A 269 -7.93 7.06 16.46
CA ASN A 269 -8.34 7.14 17.86
C ASN A 269 -8.20 5.78 18.58
N HIS A 270 -8.44 4.69 17.87
CA HIS A 270 -8.28 3.33 18.38
C HIS A 270 -6.87 2.73 18.11
N ASN A 271 -5.91 3.52 17.62
CA ASN A 271 -4.55 3.10 17.30
C ASN A 271 -4.47 1.93 16.30
N ILE A 272 -5.45 1.82 15.39
CA ILE A 272 -5.46 0.82 14.31
C ILE A 272 -4.50 1.23 13.19
N ILE A 273 -4.40 2.54 12.94
CA ILE A 273 -3.44 3.15 12.01
C ILE A 273 -2.66 4.25 12.73
N SER A 274 -1.51 4.63 12.18
CA SER A 274 -0.61 5.58 12.83
C SER A 274 -1.18 7.01 12.89
N LYS A 275 -0.96 7.68 14.04
CA LYS A 275 -1.35 9.07 14.29
C LYS A 275 -0.65 10.09 13.39
N ASN A 276 0.57 9.79 12.95
CA ASN A 276 1.34 10.67 12.07
C ASN A 276 0.84 10.66 10.61
N LYS A 277 -0.20 9.86 10.31
CA LYS A 277 -0.75 9.66 8.96
C LYS A 277 0.29 9.12 7.97
N GLU A 278 1.43 8.60 8.45
CA GLU A 278 2.35 7.83 7.61
C GLU A 278 1.60 6.58 7.14
N GLY A 279 1.50 6.41 5.82
CA GLY A 279 0.68 5.37 5.19
C GLY A 279 -0.69 5.82 4.69
N LEU A 280 -1.12 7.07 4.95
CA LEU A 280 -2.27 7.67 4.28
C LEU A 280 -1.83 8.35 2.99
N THR A 281 -2.43 7.94 1.86
CA THR A 281 -2.31 8.66 0.59
C THR A 281 -3.62 9.40 0.33
N PRO A 282 -3.66 10.75 0.39
CA PRO A 282 -4.87 11.50 0.09
C PRO A 282 -5.32 11.22 -1.34
N VAL A 283 -6.62 10.95 -1.48
CA VAL A 283 -7.27 10.85 -2.78
C VAL A 283 -7.40 12.26 -3.35
N LYS A 284 -7.02 12.40 -4.61
CA LYS A 284 -7.13 13.65 -5.36
C LYS A 284 -8.57 14.13 -5.24
N THR A 285 -8.73 15.35 -4.76
CA THR A 285 -10.05 15.97 -4.68
C THR A 285 -10.15 16.89 -5.89
N VAL A 286 -11.08 16.64 -6.81
CA VAL A 286 -11.43 17.67 -7.80
C VAL A 286 -12.09 18.82 -7.05
N ASN A 287 -11.31 19.83 -6.73
CA ASN A 287 -11.83 21.15 -6.43
C ASN A 287 -10.94 22.21 -7.08
N ILE A 288 -11.48 22.71 -8.20
CA ILE A 288 -11.54 24.09 -8.67
C ILE A 288 -10.20 24.83 -8.78
N ASN A 289 -9.82 25.11 -10.03
CA ASN A 289 -8.91 26.16 -10.49
C ASN A 289 -8.38 27.08 -9.37
N PHE A 290 -7.11 26.89 -9.01
CA PHE A 290 -6.31 28.05 -8.61
C PHE A 290 -6.14 28.88 -9.87
N THR A 291 -7.09 29.79 -10.15
CA THR A 291 -6.79 30.93 -11.00
C THR A 291 -5.67 31.69 -10.30
N SER A 292 -4.47 31.53 -10.82
CA SER A 292 -3.36 32.44 -10.58
C SER A 292 -3.82 33.84 -10.95
N VAL A 293 -3.83 34.74 -9.95
CA VAL A 293 -3.77 36.19 -10.17
C VAL A 293 -2.32 36.54 -10.42
#